data_AF-A0A6S5JPG9-F1
#
_entry.id   AF-A0A6S5JPG9-F1
#
_cell.length_a   1.000
_cell.length_b   1.000
_cell.length_c   1.000
_cell.angle_alpha   90.00
_cell.angle_beta   90.00
_cell.angle_gamma   90.00
#
_symmetry.space_group_name_H-M   'P 1'
#
loop_
_entity.id
_entity.type
_entity.pdbx_description
1 polymer ?
#
loop_
_entity_poly.entity_id
_entity_poly.type
_entity_poly.pdbx_seq_one_letter_code
_entity_poly.pdbx_strand_id
1 'polypeptide(L)'
;MIEVLLAAVVGLLVYFVFLALSLRTRLLLVLVCSIPQLYLVQLSGADVPLAFLLPAILLPEFIINANRFLGKPANVMLLGLIGISLLSLAWSVEKSMGIRDIAYLCEFIVISNAIYVLALKDRIALYKIINLMLFFVCLQAITVIIFRFNESLELGKVRTSP
;
A
#
# COMPACT_ATOMS: atom_id res chain seq x y z
N MET A 1 -21.33 4.13 17.59
CA MET A 1 -20.11 4.44 18.38
C MET A 1 -19.43 3.17 18.90
N ILE A 2 -20.15 2.22 19.49
CA ILE A 2 -19.60 0.92 19.94
C ILE A 2 -19.01 0.09 18.79
N GLU A 3 -19.71 0.02 17.65
CA GLU A 3 -19.21 -0.73 16.47
C GLU A 3 -17.90 -0.17 15.89
N VAL A 4 -17.77 1.16 15.85
CA VAL A 4 -16.54 1.84 15.41
C VAL A 4 -15.39 1.55 16.37
N LEU A 5 -15.66 1.57 17.68
CA LEU A 5 -14.68 1.21 18.70
C LEU A 5 -14.25 -0.26 18.57
N LEU A 6 -15.20 -1.18 18.36
CA LEU A 6 -14.93 -2.60 18.17
C LEU A 6 -14.08 -2.84 16.93
N ALA A 7 -14.42 -2.22 15.80
CA ALA A 7 -13.66 -2.31 14.55
C ALA A 7 -12.23 -1.77 14.72
N ALA A 8 -12.07 -0.66 15.45
CA ALA A 8 -10.75 -0.11 15.76
C ALA A 8 -9.92 -1.07 16.62
N VAL A 9 -10.50 -1.66 17.67
CA VAL A 9 -9.81 -2.63 18.54
C VAL A 9 -9.43 -3.88 17.75
N VAL A 10 -10.33 -4.42 16.93
CA VAL A 10 -10.05 -5.58 16.07
C VAL A 10 -8.94 -5.25 15.07
N GLY A 11 -8.99 -4.08 14.41
CA GLY A 11 -7.96 -3.63 13.48
C GLY A 11 -6.59 -3.49 14.16
N LEU A 12 -6.56 -2.96 15.39
CA LEU A 12 -5.35 -2.81 16.18
C LEU A 12 -4.77 -4.17 16.60
N LEU A 13 -5.61 -5.12 17.02
CA LEU A 13 -5.19 -6.48 17.33
C LEU A 13 -4.60 -7.17 16.09
N VAL A 14 -5.29 -7.08 14.95
CA VAL A 14 -4.83 -7.63 13.67
C VAL A 14 -3.48 -7.00 13.29
N TYR A 15 -3.33 -5.69 13.43
CA TYR A 15 -2.07 -4.99 13.21
C TYR A 15 -0.93 -5.55 14.07
N PHE A 16 -1.14 -5.71 15.38
CA PHE A 16 -0.13 -6.28 16.28
C PHE A 16 0.21 -7.74 15.98
N VAL A 17 -0.76 -8.55 15.56
CA VAL A 17 -0.52 -9.93 15.10
C VAL A 17 0.40 -9.93 13.88
N PHE A 18 0.14 -9.06 12.89
CA PHE A 18 1.00 -8.95 11.71
C PHE A 18 2.40 -8.40 12.04
N LEU A 19 2.53 -7.53 13.06
CA LEU A 19 3.83 -7.05 13.52
C LEU A 19 4.73 -8.15 14.08
N ALA A 20 4.17 -9.22 14.64
CA ALA A 20 4.94 -10.36 15.12
C ALA A 20 5.63 -11.15 13.97
N LEU A 21 5.20 -10.96 12.72
CA LEU A 21 5.81 -11.60 11.57
C LEU A 21 7.17 -10.99 11.22
N SER A 22 8.03 -11.81 10.60
CA SER A 22 9.31 -11.36 10.09
C SER A 22 9.13 -10.24 9.04
N LEU A 23 10.10 -9.32 8.95
CA LEU A 23 10.11 -8.26 7.94
C LEU A 23 9.92 -8.83 6.52
N ARG A 24 10.54 -9.98 6.24
CA ARG A 24 10.41 -10.67 4.95
C ARG A 24 8.95 -11.02 4.65
N THR A 25 8.25 -11.60 5.62
CA THR A 25 6.84 -12.01 5.47
C THR A 25 5.93 -10.79 5.35
N ARG A 26 6.15 -9.76 6.18
CA ARG A 26 5.39 -8.51 6.12
C ARG A 26 5.55 -7.83 4.77
N LEU A 27 6.79 -7.69 4.28
CA LEU A 27 7.04 -7.06 2.98
C LEU A 27 6.43 -7.87 1.84
N LEU A 28 6.50 -9.21 1.89
CA LEU A 28 5.85 -10.05 0.90
C LEU A 28 4.34 -9.83 0.87
N LEU A 29 3.70 -9.81 2.04
CA LEU A 29 2.27 -9.59 2.18
C LEU A 29 1.87 -8.23 1.60
N VAL A 30 2.57 -7.16 1.96
CA VAL A 30 2.32 -5.82 1.41
C VAL A 30 2.42 -5.82 -0.11
N LEU A 31 3.53 -6.31 -0.67
CA LEU A 31 3.76 -6.25 -2.12
C LEU A 31 2.77 -7.10 -2.93
N VAL A 32 2.40 -8.29 -2.45
CA VAL A 32 1.44 -9.15 -3.15
C VAL A 32 0.04 -8.59 -3.07
N CYS A 33 -0.38 -8.11 -1.90
CA CYS A 33 -1.72 -7.53 -1.71
C CYS A 33 -1.88 -6.15 -2.35
N SER A 34 -0.79 -5.43 -2.66
CA SER A 34 -0.84 -4.19 -3.42
C SER A 34 -1.15 -4.39 -4.92
N ILE A 35 -1.06 -5.62 -5.44
CA ILE A 35 -1.30 -5.92 -6.86
C ILE A 35 -2.79 -5.93 -7.19
N PRO A 36 -3.64 -6.74 -6.52
CA PRO A 36 -5.07 -6.62 -6.72
C PRO A 36 -5.52 -5.33 -6.00
N GLN A 37 -6.02 -4.35 -6.75
CA GLN A 37 -6.58 -3.10 -6.20
C GLN A 37 -7.91 -3.40 -5.48
N LEU A 38 -7.85 -4.13 -4.37
CA LEU A 38 -9.01 -4.53 -3.59
C LEU A 38 -9.47 -3.35 -2.73
N TYR A 39 -10.58 -2.73 -3.11
CA TYR A 39 -11.25 -1.66 -2.36
C TYR A 39 -12.17 -2.29 -1.32
N LEU A 40 -11.64 -2.49 -0.10
CA LEU A 40 -12.35 -3.21 0.97
C LEU A 40 -12.90 -2.29 2.07
N VAL A 41 -12.44 -1.03 2.13
CA VAL A 41 -12.73 -0.12 3.24
C VAL A 41 -13.15 1.23 2.71
N GLN A 42 -14.25 1.77 3.23
CA GLN A 42 -14.65 3.17 3.00
C GLN A 42 -14.11 4.04 4.13
N LEU A 43 -13.26 5.00 3.79
CA LEU A 43 -12.78 6.04 4.70
C LEU A 43 -13.30 7.38 4.20
N SER A 44 -14.07 8.08 5.04
CA SER A 44 -14.64 9.41 4.72
C SER A 44 -15.45 9.48 3.41
N GLY A 45 -16.13 8.38 3.04
CA GLY A 45 -16.92 8.30 1.80
C GLY A 45 -16.10 7.98 0.54
N ALA A 46 -14.79 7.72 0.67
CA ALA A 46 -13.93 7.26 -0.41
C ALA A 46 -13.57 5.78 -0.22
N ASP A 47 -13.62 5.02 -1.29
CA ASP A 47 -13.16 3.63 -1.32
C ASP A 47 -11.62 3.61 -1.28
N VAL A 48 -11.06 3.03 -0.22
CA VAL A 48 -9.63 2.94 0.02
C VAL A 48 -9.12 1.54 -0.31
N PRO A 49 -8.09 1.42 -1.17
CA PRO A 49 -7.55 0.12 -1.52
C PRO A 49 -6.79 -0.47 -0.34
N LEU A 50 -6.80 -1.80 -0.21
CA LEU A 50 -6.04 -2.51 0.81
C LEU A 50 -4.54 -2.20 0.75
N ALA A 51 -4.04 -1.90 -0.45
CA ALA A 51 -2.68 -1.44 -0.73
C ALA A 51 -2.28 -0.19 0.07
N PHE A 52 -3.26 0.63 0.48
CA PHE A 52 -3.07 1.85 1.26
C PHE A 52 -2.86 1.56 2.75
N LEU A 53 -3.60 0.58 3.28
CA LEU A 53 -3.60 0.28 4.71
C LEU A 53 -2.45 -0.64 5.13
N LEU A 54 -2.11 -1.60 4.28
CA LEU A 54 -1.11 -2.62 4.56
C LEU A 54 0.31 -2.09 4.85
N PRO A 55 0.82 -1.04 4.17
CA PRO A 55 2.14 -0.49 4.45
C PRO A 55 2.35 -0.05 5.90
N ALA A 56 1.27 0.21 6.65
CA ALA A 56 1.35 0.51 8.08
C ALA A 56 2.15 -0.55 8.85
N ILE A 57 2.06 -1.84 8.49
CA ILE A 57 2.77 -2.93 9.19
C ILE A 57 4.31 -2.83 9.04
N LEU A 58 4.81 -1.99 8.13
CA LEU A 58 6.24 -1.75 7.87
C LEU A 58 6.76 -0.47 8.56
N LEU A 59 5.89 0.27 9.26
CA LEU A 59 6.26 1.50 9.98
C LEU A 59 7.37 1.28 11.02
N PRO A 60 7.42 0.18 11.80
CA PRO A 60 8.50 -0.01 12.76
C PRO A 60 9.89 -0.01 12.12
N GLU A 61 10.05 -0.66 10.96
CA GLU A 61 11.31 -0.65 10.21
C GLU A 61 11.67 0.73 9.69
N PHE A 62 10.66 1.52 9.30
CA PHE A 62 10.85 2.92 8.93
C PHE A 62 11.39 3.72 10.09
N ILE A 63 10.76 3.67 11.26
CA ILE A 63 11.18 4.44 12.44
C ILE A 63 12.61 4.04 12.86
N ILE A 64 12.93 2.75 12.88
CA ILE A 64 14.26 2.25 13.30
C ILE A 64 15.37 2.67 12.32
N ASN A 65 15.07 2.72 11.01
CA ASN A 65 16.08 2.96 9.97
C ASN A 65 15.98 4.33 9.30
N ALA A 66 15.10 5.21 9.79
CA ALA A 66 14.75 6.49 9.18
C ALA A 66 15.99 7.32 8.87
N ASN A 67 16.88 7.51 9.85
CA ASN A 67 18.08 8.34 9.67
C ASN A 67 18.99 7.83 8.54
N ARG A 68 19.19 6.51 8.45
CA ARG A 68 20.03 5.91 7.40
C ARG A 68 19.36 5.96 6.03
N PHE A 69 18.04 5.78 5.99
CA PHE A 69 17.27 5.83 4.75
C PHE A 69 17.16 7.27 4.22
N LEU A 70 16.79 8.22 5.08
CA LEU A 70 16.63 9.63 4.74
C LEU A 70 17.95 10.36 4.50
N GLY A 71 19.10 9.80 4.89
CA GLY A 71 20.41 10.34 4.53
C GLY A 71 20.73 10.27 3.04
N LYS A 72 19.91 9.61 2.22
CA LYS A 72 20.12 9.51 0.76
C LYS A 72 19.44 10.66 0.01
N PRO A 73 20.12 11.30 -0.96
CA PRO A 73 19.59 12.48 -1.65
C PRO A 73 18.25 12.22 -2.35
N ALA A 74 18.08 11.05 -2.98
CA ALA A 74 16.81 10.68 -3.61
C ALA A 74 15.64 10.60 -2.61
N ASN A 75 15.89 10.14 -1.38
CA ASN A 75 14.86 10.04 -0.35
C ASN A 75 14.54 11.40 0.28
N VAL A 76 15.53 12.28 0.39
CA VAL A 76 15.31 13.69 0.77
C VAL A 76 14.47 14.41 -0.29
N MET A 77 14.73 14.17 -1.58
CA MET A 77 13.90 14.71 -2.65
C MET A 77 12.44 14.26 -2.55
N LEU A 78 12.17 13.00 -2.19
CA LEU A 78 10.81 12.52 -1.93
C LEU A 78 10.13 13.26 -0.78
N LEU A 79 10.84 13.55 0.31
CA LEU A 79 10.31 14.39 1.39
C LEU A 79 10.05 15.82 0.93
N GLY A 80 10.93 16.37 0.08
CA GLY A 80 10.74 17.67 -0.56
C GLY A 80 9.46 17.69 -1.41
N LEU A 81 9.21 16.65 -2.20
CA LEU A 81 7.98 16.49 -2.97
C LEU A 81 6.75 16.45 -2.06
N ILE A 82 6.78 15.69 -0.96
CA ILE A 82 5.70 15.69 0.03
C ILE A 82 5.47 17.10 0.60
N GLY A 83 6.54 17.83 0.92
CA GLY A 83 6.46 19.22 1.39
C GLY A 83 5.81 20.16 0.37
N ILE A 84 6.20 20.06 -0.90
CA ILE A 84 5.59 20.83 -2.00
C ILE A 84 4.12 20.44 -2.17
N SER A 85 3.78 19.16 -2.11
CA SER A 85 2.40 18.68 -2.19
C SER A 85 1.55 19.19 -1.02
N LEU A 86 2.09 19.26 0.19
CA LEU A 86 1.42 19.85 1.35
C LEU A 86 1.18 21.36 1.18
N LEU A 87 2.16 22.09 0.64
CA LEU A 87 1.98 23.52 0.33
C LEU A 87 0.93 23.73 -0.77
N SER A 88 0.96 22.89 -1.81
CA SER A 88 -0.04 22.90 -2.88
C SER A 88 -1.44 22.59 -2.34
N LEU A 89 -1.56 21.64 -1.40
CA LEU A 89 -2.82 21.27 -0.76
C LEU A 89 -3.46 22.46 -0.01
N ALA A 90 -2.66 23.34 0.60
CA ALA A 90 -3.16 24.51 1.31
C ALA A 90 -3.96 25.47 0.41
N TRP A 91 -3.62 25.52 -0.87
CA TRP A 91 -4.30 26.33 -1.91
C TRP A 91 -5.26 25.54 -2.79
N SER A 92 -5.38 24.22 -2.60
CA SER A 92 -6.21 23.38 -3.44
C SER A 92 -7.70 23.46 -3.07
N VAL A 93 -8.54 23.57 -4.10
CA VAL A 93 -10.01 23.48 -4.00
C VAL A 93 -10.41 22.03 -3.67
N GLU A 94 -9.73 21.06 -4.28
CA GLU A 94 -10.00 19.62 -4.11
C GLU A 94 -9.03 18.97 -3.12
N LYS A 95 -9.23 19.28 -1.83
CA LYS A 95 -8.35 18.79 -0.76
C LYS A 95 -8.28 17.26 -0.66
N SER A 96 -9.37 16.57 -0.97
CA SER A 96 -9.44 15.10 -0.89
C SER A 96 -8.45 14.41 -1.83
N MET A 97 -8.34 14.88 -3.09
CA MET A 97 -7.39 14.29 -4.04
C MET A 97 -5.94 14.56 -3.65
N GLY A 98 -5.62 15.78 -3.20
CA GLY A 98 -4.26 16.11 -2.77
C GLY A 98 -3.81 15.33 -1.53
N ILE A 99 -4.71 15.09 -0.56
CA ILE A 99 -4.41 14.24 0.61
C ILE A 99 -4.08 12.81 0.19
N ARG A 100 -4.84 12.26 -0.75
CA ARG A 100 -4.63 10.92 -1.28
C ARG A 100 -3.24 10.78 -1.91
N ASP A 101 -2.83 11.75 -2.72
CA ASP A 101 -1.52 11.72 -3.38
C ASP A 101 -0.37 11.80 -2.37
N ILE A 102 -0.49 12.66 -1.36
CA ILE A 102 0.49 12.77 -0.26
C ILE A 102 0.58 11.43 0.49
N ALA A 103 -0.55 10.81 0.79
CA ALA A 103 -0.57 9.55 1.52
C ALA A 103 0.09 8.41 0.72
N TYR A 104 -0.14 8.33 -0.60
CA TYR A 104 0.56 7.37 -1.45
C TYR A 104 2.07 7.62 -1.51
N LEU A 105 2.53 8.88 -1.49
CA LEU A 105 3.96 9.20 -1.39
C LEU A 105 4.55 8.74 -0.05
N CYS A 106 3.82 8.91 1.06
CA CYS A 106 4.24 8.42 2.37
C CYS A 106 4.35 6.89 2.39
N GLU A 107 3.38 6.17 1.83
CA GLU A 107 3.43 4.71 1.71
C GLU A 107 4.62 4.24 0.89
N PHE A 108 4.87 4.90 -0.24
CA PHE A 108 6.00 4.60 -1.10
C PHE A 108 7.33 4.71 -0.33
N ILE A 109 7.48 5.73 0.52
CA ILE A 109 8.65 5.89 1.38
C ILE A 109 8.79 4.72 2.37
N VAL A 110 7.69 4.33 3.02
CA VAL A 110 7.68 3.24 4.01
C VAL A 110 8.05 1.90 3.37
N ILE A 111 7.44 1.57 2.22
CA ILE A 111 7.74 0.35 1.46
C ILE A 111 9.19 0.37 0.96
N SER A 112 9.64 1.50 0.39
CA SER A 112 11.00 1.65 -0.12
C SER A 112 12.06 1.45 0.96
N ASN A 113 11.80 1.94 2.17
CA ASN A 113 12.68 1.68 3.30
C ASN A 113 12.70 0.20 3.69
N ALA A 114 11.55 -0.47 3.76
CA ALA A 114 11.49 -1.91 4.08
C ALA A 114 12.26 -2.75 3.04
N ILE A 115 12.14 -2.42 1.76
CA ILE A 115 12.93 -3.03 0.68
C ILE A 115 14.42 -2.78 0.90
N TYR A 116 14.82 -1.54 1.21
CA TYR A 116 16.21 -1.20 1.45
C TYR A 116 16.80 -1.97 2.64
N VAL A 117 16.07 -2.04 3.76
CA VAL A 117 16.49 -2.79 4.95
C VAL A 117 16.62 -4.28 4.64
N LEU A 118 15.66 -4.86 3.91
CA LEU A 118 15.75 -6.26 3.52
C LEU A 118 16.91 -6.52 2.56
N ALA A 119 17.15 -5.62 1.59
CA ALA A 119 18.26 -5.72 0.66
C ALA A 119 19.64 -5.70 1.35
N LEU A 120 19.76 -5.02 2.49
CA LEU A 120 20.98 -5.03 3.29
C LEU A 120 21.16 -6.32 4.09
N LYS A 121 20.06 -6.96 4.52
CA LYS A 121 20.09 -8.16 5.37
C LYS A 121 20.15 -9.46 4.57
N ASP A 122 19.31 -9.59 3.55
CA ASP A 122 19.15 -10.81 2.76
C ASP A 122 18.65 -10.48 1.34
N ARG A 123 19.61 -10.31 0.41
CA ARG A 123 19.31 -10.05 -1.00
C ARG A 123 18.58 -11.19 -1.68
N ILE A 124 18.87 -12.44 -1.29
CA ILE A 124 18.28 -13.62 -1.92
C ILE A 124 16.79 -13.69 -1.59
N ALA A 125 16.42 -13.40 -0.34
CA ALA A 125 15.02 -13.28 0.05
C ALA A 125 14.30 -12.18 -0.74
N LEU A 126 14.94 -11.03 -0.94
CA LEU A 126 14.34 -9.94 -1.74
C LEU A 126 14.07 -10.38 -3.18
N TYR A 127 15.03 -11.05 -3.85
CA TYR A 127 14.81 -11.57 -5.21
C TYR A 127 13.65 -12.57 -5.27
N LYS A 128 13.51 -13.44 -4.26
CA LYS A 128 12.37 -14.37 -4.18
C LYS A 128 11.03 -13.63 -4.06
N ILE A 129 10.99 -12.56 -3.25
CA ILE A 129 9.78 -11.72 -3.10
C ILE A 129 9.45 -11.02 -4.42
N ILE A 130 10.45 -10.43 -5.08
CA ILE A 130 10.26 -9.75 -6.38
C ILE A 130 9.73 -10.72 -7.43
N ASN A 131 10.30 -11.93 -7.52
CA ASN A 131 9.84 -12.93 -8.49
C ASN A 131 8.39 -13.35 -8.24
N LEU A 132 8.01 -13.53 -6.97
CA LEU A 132 6.63 -13.85 -6.62
C LEU A 132 5.69 -12.68 -6.92
N MET A 133 6.09 -11.45 -6.62
CA MET A 133 5.33 -10.24 -6.97
C MET A 133 5.14 -10.15 -8.50
N LEU A 134 6.19 -10.36 -9.29
CA LEU A 134 6.12 -10.37 -10.75
C LEU A 134 5.14 -11.43 -11.28
N PHE A 135 5.13 -12.62 -10.68
CA PHE A 135 4.16 -13.66 -11.03
C PHE A 135 2.71 -13.16 -10.85
N PHE A 136 2.40 -12.52 -9.72
CA PHE A 136 1.07 -11.96 -9.47
C PHE A 136 0.75 -10.77 -10.40
N VAL A 137 1.74 -9.93 -10.73
CA VAL A 137 1.57 -8.85 -11.72
C VAL A 137 1.21 -9.43 -13.09
N CYS A 138 1.88 -10.49 -13.53
CA CYS A 138 1.55 -11.18 -14.77
C CYS A 138 0.13 -11.77 -14.74
N LEU A 139 -0.27 -12.40 -13.62
CA LEU A 139 -1.62 -12.92 -13.45
C LEU A 139 -2.67 -11.81 -13.54
N GLN A 140 -2.42 -10.67 -12.86
CA GLN A 140 -3.29 -9.51 -12.91
C GLN A 140 -3.39 -8.94 -14.33
N ALA A 141 -2.27 -8.84 -15.05
CA ALA A 141 -2.24 -8.35 -16.43
C ALA A 141 -3.04 -9.28 -17.36
N ILE A 142 -2.87 -10.60 -17.25
CA ILE A 142 -3.67 -11.58 -18.01
C ILE A 142 -5.16 -11.39 -17.71
N THR A 143 -5.52 -11.23 -16.43
CA THR A 143 -6.91 -11.02 -16.00
C THR A 143 -7.50 -9.77 -16.64
N VAL A 144 -6.78 -8.64 -16.60
CA VAL A 144 -7.19 -7.38 -17.25
C VAL A 144 -7.36 -7.54 -18.75
N ILE A 145 -6.43 -8.25 -19.42
CA ILE A 145 -6.52 -8.52 -20.86
C ILE A 145 -7.77 -9.37 -21.17
N ILE A 146 -8.04 -10.42 -20.40
CA ILE A 146 -9.22 -11.29 -20.58
C ILE A 146 -10.51 -10.49 -20.41
N PHE A 147 -10.62 -9.65 -19.37
CA PHE A 147 -11.79 -8.80 -19.17
C PHE A 147 -11.99 -7.83 -20.34
N ARG A 148 -10.89 -7.25 -20.85
CA ARG A 148 -10.95 -6.34 -21.99
C ARG A 148 -11.42 -7.01 -23.29
N PHE A 149 -11.08 -8.27 -23.51
CA PHE A 149 -11.55 -9.03 -24.68
C PHE A 149 -12.96 -9.62 -24.51
N ASN A 150 -13.49 -9.63 -23.30
CA ASN A 150 -14.77 -10.24 -22.99
C ASN A 150 -15.65 -9.25 -22.21
N GLU A 151 -15.94 -8.09 -22.83
CA GLU A 151 -16.81 -7.02 -22.29
C GLU A 151 -18.19 -7.54 -21.84
N SER A 152 -18.64 -8.69 -22.37
CA SER A 152 -19.89 -9.34 -21.95
C SER A 152 -19.89 -9.86 -20.50
N LEU A 153 -18.70 -10.07 -19.89
CA LEU A 153 -18.57 -10.47 -18.48
C LEU A 153 -18.92 -9.34 -17.50
N GLU A 154 -18.86 -8.07 -17.91
CA GLU A 154 -19.27 -6.93 -17.06
C GLU A 154 -20.78 -6.91 -16.82
N LEU A 155 -21.58 -7.35 -17.81
CA LEU A 155 -23.05 -7.31 -17.76
C LEU A 155 -23.68 -8.49 -17.00
N GLY A 156 -22.94 -9.59 -16.80
CA GLY A 156 -23.46 -10.79 -16.13
C GLY A 156 -23.63 -10.64 -14.61
N LYS A 157 -22.82 -9.80 -13.95
CA LYS A 157 -22.89 -9.59 -12.49
C LYS A 157 -23.85 -8.48 -12.05
N VAL A 158 -24.20 -7.55 -12.94
CA VAL A 158 -25.16 -6.48 -12.64
C VAL A 158 -26.61 -6.95 -12.80
N ARG A 159 -26.86 -8.06 -13.52
CA ARG A 159 -28.21 -8.56 -13.82
C ARG A 159 -28.74 -9.64 -12.87
N THR A 160 -27.97 -10.06 -11.86
CA THR A 160 -28.35 -11.13 -10.92
C THR A 160 -28.41 -10.69 -9.45
N SER A 161 -28.67 -9.41 -9.19
CA SER A 161 -29.17 -8.94 -7.90
C SER A 161 -30.66 -8.65 -8.04
N PRO A 162 -31.55 -9.41 -7.37
CA PRO A 162 -32.99 -9.11 -7.33
C PRO A 162 -33.30 -7.78 -6.64
#